data_AF-A0A819PSM1-F1
#
_entry.id   AF-A0A819PSM1-F1
#
_cell.length_a   1.000
_cell.length_b   1.000
_cell.length_c   1.000
_cell.angle_alpha   90.00
_cell.angle_beta   90.00
_cell.angle_gamma   90.00
#
_symmetry.space_group_name_H-M   'P 1'
#
loop_
_entity.id
_entity.type
_entity.pdbx_description
1 polymer ?
#
loop_
_entity_poly.entity_id
_entity_poly.type
_entity_poly.pdbx_seq_one_letter_code
_entity_poly.pdbx_strand_id
1 'polypeptide(L)'
;MIEGHLYIFPLLVCILVPIAYLISFIVAIHLGHLKFEYSFFSQSLTNSPESCIYSQIINFTSFILIITIYIRYRQIAELIRNHPTCGKKCSQLNLTFLTCGMITAFSMSIIANFPHSNVFLVRILATYITFITSVGALYCEMLLSFWIRPLLYSSRILPFIRMILSIICTFIFIIFIIFQTITIIKYDNQEKLWTSISPGWKYHFGSSLSTWILTSCLLIYISTLIIDFRRIKIISPKIYLTTDIIDDQMNHRLSFSI
;
A
#
# COMPACT_ATOMS: atom_id res chain seq x y z
N MET A 1 -23.31 -15.58 -6.25
CA MET A 1 -23.35 -14.29 -5.53
C MET A 1 -22.15 -14.28 -4.60
N ILE A 2 -21.10 -13.49 -4.84
CA ILE A 2 -19.99 -13.37 -3.88
C ILE A 2 -20.49 -12.46 -2.76
N GLU A 3 -21.03 -13.04 -1.70
CA GLU A 3 -21.46 -12.27 -0.55
C GLU A 3 -20.23 -11.70 0.19
N GLY A 4 -20.01 -10.40 0.01
CA GLY A 4 -19.99 -9.47 1.14
C GLY A 4 -18.73 -9.32 2.00
N HIS A 5 -17.55 -9.80 1.62
CA HIS A 5 -16.33 -9.66 2.44
C HIS A 5 -15.16 -8.93 1.77
N LEU A 6 -15.44 -7.88 1.00
CA LEU A 6 -14.38 -7.08 0.36
C LEU A 6 -13.45 -6.38 1.35
N TYR A 7 -13.90 -6.16 2.59
CA TYR A 7 -13.08 -5.60 3.66
C TYR A 7 -11.86 -6.46 4.02
N ILE A 8 -11.82 -7.72 3.58
CA ILE A 8 -10.66 -8.62 3.77
C ILE A 8 -9.42 -8.05 3.07
N PHE A 9 -9.55 -7.40 1.91
CA PHE A 9 -8.39 -6.87 1.19
C PHE A 9 -7.62 -5.79 1.98
N PRO A 10 -8.23 -4.67 2.41
CA PRO A 10 -7.54 -3.70 3.26
C PRO A 10 -7.08 -4.28 4.60
N LEU A 11 -7.85 -5.23 5.17
CA LEU A 11 -7.46 -5.92 6.40
C LEU A 11 -6.19 -6.75 6.23
N LEU A 12 -6.06 -7.49 5.13
CA LEU A 12 -4.86 -8.26 4.82
C LEU A 12 -3.64 -7.34 4.67
N VAL A 13 -3.79 -6.16 4.05
CA VAL A 13 -2.68 -5.18 3.99
C VAL A 13 -2.25 -4.75 5.40
N CYS A 14 -3.22 -4.41 6.26
CA CYS A 14 -2.94 -4.01 7.65
C CYS A 14 -2.23 -5.08 8.48
N ILE A 15 -2.46 -6.36 8.18
CA ILE A 15 -1.92 -7.50 8.94
C ILE A 15 -0.59 -7.98 8.34
N LEU A 16 -0.49 -8.11 7.02
CA LEU A 16 0.67 -8.68 6.34
C LEU A 16 1.91 -7.78 6.43
N VAL A 17 1.76 -6.45 6.41
CA VAL A 17 2.91 -5.54 6.54
C VAL A 17 3.61 -5.71 7.90
N PRO A 18 2.93 -5.62 9.07
CA PRO A 18 3.55 -5.92 10.36
C PRO A 18 4.12 -7.34 10.45
N ILE A 19 3.41 -8.35 9.93
CA ILE A 19 3.89 -9.73 9.94
C ILE A 19 5.19 -9.89 9.15
N ALA A 20 5.29 -9.28 7.97
CA ALA A 20 6.52 -9.31 7.15
C ALA A 20 7.71 -8.78 7.94
N TYR A 21 7.51 -7.67 8.65
CA TYR A 21 8.54 -7.07 9.49
C TYR A 21 8.92 -7.94 10.69
N LEU A 22 7.93 -8.44 11.44
CA LEU A 22 8.15 -9.25 12.63
C LEU A 22 8.88 -10.55 12.30
N ILE A 23 8.43 -11.29 11.28
CA ILE A 23 9.06 -12.55 10.87
C ILE A 23 10.51 -12.31 10.45
N SER A 24 10.75 -11.32 9.60
CA SER A 24 12.10 -11.04 9.09
C SER A 24 13.05 -10.61 10.20
N PHE A 25 12.56 -9.85 11.17
CA PHE A 25 13.34 -9.46 12.34
C PHE A 25 13.69 -10.65 13.25
N ILE A 26 12.73 -11.54 13.53
CA ILE A 26 12.96 -12.75 14.32
C ILE A 26 14.00 -13.66 13.65
N VAL A 27 13.89 -13.85 12.33
CA VAL A 27 14.85 -14.66 11.56
C VAL A 27 16.25 -14.04 11.60
N ALA A 28 16.37 -12.72 11.43
CA ALA A 28 17.65 -12.02 11.49
C ALA A 28 18.36 -12.16 12.84
N ILE A 29 17.60 -12.14 13.94
CA ILE A 29 18.12 -12.38 15.29
C ILE A 29 18.55 -13.84 15.44
N HIS A 30 17.72 -14.78 15.01
CA HIS A 30 17.99 -16.21 15.19
C HIS A 30 19.25 -16.67 14.44
N LEU A 31 19.51 -16.07 13.27
CA LEU A 31 20.70 -16.35 12.47
C LEU A 31 21.94 -15.57 12.92
N GLY A 32 21.84 -14.74 13.96
CA GLY A 32 22.97 -13.95 14.46
C GLY A 32 23.42 -12.83 13.51
N HIS A 33 22.63 -12.50 12.47
CA HIS A 33 22.90 -11.39 11.56
C HIS A 33 22.74 -10.03 12.25
N LEU A 34 22.03 -10.00 13.37
CA LEU A 34 21.72 -8.80 14.15
C LEU A 34 21.86 -9.06 15.66
N LYS A 35 22.50 -8.12 16.37
CA LYS A 35 22.54 -8.09 17.84
C LYS A 35 21.41 -7.19 18.36
N PHE A 36 20.52 -7.74 19.18
CA PHE A 36 19.31 -7.07 19.67
C PHE A 36 19.55 -5.64 20.22
N GLU A 37 20.69 -5.41 20.88
CA GLU A 37 21.05 -4.14 21.52
C GLU A 37 21.31 -2.96 20.57
N TYR A 38 21.59 -3.22 19.28
CA TYR A 38 21.97 -2.18 18.32
C TYR A 38 21.21 -2.24 17.00
N SER A 39 20.20 -3.12 16.90
CA SER A 39 19.62 -3.50 15.61
C SER A 39 18.37 -2.70 15.26
N PHE A 40 18.44 -2.00 14.14
CA PHE A 40 17.25 -1.44 13.51
C PHE A 40 16.58 -2.48 12.61
N PHE A 41 15.25 -2.51 12.62
CA PHE A 41 14.48 -3.33 11.68
C PHE A 41 14.81 -3.03 10.20
N SER A 42 15.25 -1.82 9.85
CA SER A 42 15.69 -1.52 8.47
C SER A 42 16.97 -2.26 8.09
N GLN A 43 17.84 -2.56 9.06
CA GLN A 43 19.07 -3.34 8.89
C GLN A 43 18.81 -4.85 8.89
N SER A 44 17.69 -5.31 9.47
CA SER A 44 17.28 -6.72 9.47
C SER A 44 16.86 -7.24 8.11
N LEU A 45 16.91 -6.40 7.07
CA LEU A 45 16.48 -6.72 5.70
C LEU A 45 17.66 -6.73 4.74
N THR A 46 18.88 -6.93 5.26
CA THR A 46 20.12 -6.80 4.49
C THR A 46 20.63 -8.13 3.96
N ASN A 47 20.47 -9.21 4.73
CA ASN A 47 20.99 -10.53 4.37
C ASN A 47 19.86 -11.50 4.01
N SER A 48 20.22 -12.57 3.30
CA SER A 48 19.34 -13.72 3.06
C SER A 48 19.49 -14.70 4.22
N PRO A 49 18.43 -15.42 4.60
CA PRO A 49 17.10 -15.57 3.96
C PRO A 49 16.04 -14.52 4.36
N GLU A 50 16.26 -13.72 5.40
CA GLU A 50 15.24 -12.82 5.96
C GLU A 50 14.75 -11.75 4.98
N SER A 51 15.64 -11.18 4.17
CA SER A 51 15.28 -10.24 3.09
C SER A 51 14.39 -10.88 2.03
N CYS A 52 14.58 -12.16 1.71
CA CYS A 52 13.78 -12.89 0.74
C CYS A 52 12.36 -13.14 1.27
N ILE A 53 12.23 -13.53 2.54
CA ILE A 53 10.95 -13.74 3.21
C ILE A 53 10.16 -12.42 3.25
N TYR A 54 10.81 -11.33 3.67
CA TYR A 54 10.24 -9.99 3.64
C TYR A 54 9.73 -9.64 2.24
N SER A 55 10.58 -9.85 1.23
CA SER A 55 10.29 -9.52 -0.15
C SER A 55 9.03 -10.22 -0.66
N GLN A 56 8.90 -11.52 -0.41
CA GLN A 56 7.73 -12.28 -0.85
C GLN A 56 6.43 -11.79 -0.21
N ILE A 57 6.43 -11.57 1.11
CA ILE A 57 5.23 -11.10 1.82
C ILE A 57 4.84 -9.69 1.37
N ILE A 58 5.80 -8.79 1.19
CA ILE A 58 5.53 -7.41 0.78
C ILE A 58 5.11 -7.32 -0.70
N ASN A 59 5.68 -8.13 -1.59
CA ASN A 59 5.23 -8.20 -2.98
C ASN A 59 3.77 -8.68 -3.07
N PHE A 60 3.42 -9.73 -2.32
CA PHE A 60 2.03 -10.19 -2.22
C PHE A 60 1.11 -9.12 -1.63
N THR A 61 1.57 -8.40 -0.60
CA THR A 61 0.82 -7.32 0.02
C THR A 61 0.63 -6.12 -0.92
N SER A 62 1.62 -5.80 -1.74
CA SER A 62 1.54 -4.76 -2.77
C SER A 62 0.44 -5.07 -3.80
N PHE A 63 0.34 -6.34 -4.23
CA PHE A 63 -0.75 -6.77 -5.10
C PHE A 63 -2.13 -6.62 -4.45
N ILE A 64 -2.27 -7.00 -3.18
CA ILE A 64 -3.52 -6.79 -2.41
C ILE A 64 -3.85 -5.30 -2.26
N LEU A 65 -2.83 -4.45 -2.09
CA LEU A 65 -2.99 -3.01 -2.01
C LEU A 65 -3.53 -2.44 -3.34
N ILE A 66 -3.03 -2.92 -4.49
CA ILE A 66 -3.59 -2.58 -5.82
C ILE A 66 -5.08 -2.90 -5.89
N ILE A 67 -5.47 -4.12 -5.48
CA ILE A 67 -6.89 -4.54 -5.45
C ILE A 67 -7.70 -3.61 -4.55
N THR A 68 -7.18 -3.30 -3.36
CA THR A 68 -7.82 -2.39 -2.40
C THR A 68 -8.07 -1.01 -3.02
N ILE A 69 -7.04 -0.39 -3.59
CA ILE A 69 -7.14 0.93 -4.21
C ILE A 69 -8.13 0.89 -5.38
N TYR A 70 -8.09 -0.14 -6.22
CA TYR A 70 -8.98 -0.28 -7.35
C TYR A 70 -10.46 -0.41 -6.93
N ILE A 71 -10.75 -1.25 -5.92
CA ILE A 71 -12.10 -1.39 -5.37
C ILE A 71 -12.59 -0.03 -4.83
N ARG A 72 -11.73 0.69 -4.11
CA ARG A 72 -12.09 2.03 -3.59
C ARG A 72 -12.37 3.03 -4.71
N TYR A 73 -11.52 3.06 -5.73
CA TYR A 73 -11.73 3.88 -6.92
C TYR A 73 -13.08 3.58 -7.59
N ARG A 74 -13.40 2.30 -7.81
CA ARG A 74 -14.66 1.87 -8.42
C ARG A 74 -15.87 2.20 -7.56
N GLN A 75 -15.77 2.05 -6.24
CA GLN A 75 -16.81 2.45 -5.30
C GLN A 75 -17.13 3.94 -5.46
N ILE A 76 -16.11 4.80 -5.46
CA ILE A 76 -16.28 6.25 -5.59
C ILE A 76 -16.82 6.61 -6.98
N ALA A 77 -16.32 5.98 -8.04
CA ALA A 77 -16.78 6.22 -9.41
C ALA A 77 -18.28 5.91 -9.57
N GLU A 78 -18.75 4.81 -8.99
CA GLU A 78 -20.17 4.42 -9.03
C GLU A 78 -21.05 5.39 -8.24
N LEU A 79 -20.56 5.89 -7.10
CA LEU A 79 -21.28 6.89 -6.31
C LEU A 79 -21.40 8.23 -7.03
N ILE A 80 -20.33 8.67 -7.69
CA ILE A 80 -20.36 9.88 -8.53
C ILE A 80 -21.38 9.73 -9.67
N ARG A 81 -21.45 8.54 -10.28
CA ARG A 81 -22.41 8.25 -11.36
C ARG A 81 -23.86 8.36 -10.90
N ASN A 82 -24.17 7.82 -9.71
CA ASN A 82 -25.53 7.80 -9.18
C ASN A 82 -25.94 9.12 -8.50
N HIS A 83 -24.97 9.97 -8.12
CA HIS A 83 -25.21 11.25 -7.47
C HIS A 83 -24.36 12.37 -8.11
N PRO A 84 -24.90 13.08 -9.13
CA PRO A 84 -24.16 14.10 -9.88
C PRO A 84 -23.85 15.39 -9.10
N THR A 85 -24.13 15.45 -7.79
CA THR A 85 -23.69 16.55 -6.92
C THR A 85 -22.17 16.67 -6.87
N CYS A 86 -21.46 15.57 -7.13
CA CYS A 86 -20.01 15.52 -7.29
C CYS A 86 -19.63 15.71 -8.77
N GLY A 87 -19.33 16.94 -9.18
CA GLY A 87 -18.96 17.26 -10.56
C GLY A 87 -17.59 16.71 -11.03
N LYS A 88 -17.11 17.18 -12.19
CA LYS A 88 -15.84 16.75 -12.84
C LYS A 88 -14.61 16.72 -11.91
N LYS A 89 -14.52 17.64 -10.96
CA LYS A 89 -13.40 17.73 -9.99
C LYS A 89 -13.29 16.49 -9.10
N CYS A 90 -14.42 15.91 -8.66
CA CYS A 90 -14.43 14.72 -7.82
C CYS A 90 -13.93 13.48 -8.60
N SER A 91 -14.33 13.38 -9.88
CA SER A 91 -13.85 12.32 -10.78
C SER A 91 -12.34 12.42 -11.03
N GLN A 92 -11.83 13.63 -11.29
CA GLN A 92 -10.39 13.86 -11.43
C GLN A 92 -9.63 13.49 -10.15
N LEU A 93 -10.14 13.88 -8.99
CA LEU A 93 -9.53 13.56 -7.71
C LEU A 93 -9.51 12.05 -7.43
N ASN A 94 -10.59 11.33 -7.79
CA ASN A 94 -10.65 9.88 -7.69
C ASN A 94 -9.63 9.19 -8.63
N LEU A 95 -9.44 9.73 -9.83
CA LEU A 95 -8.39 9.25 -10.74
C LEU A 95 -6.98 9.51 -10.18
N THR A 96 -6.74 10.69 -9.60
CA THR A 96 -5.47 11.00 -8.93
C THR A 96 -5.21 10.05 -7.75
N PHE A 97 -6.23 9.76 -6.94
CA PHE A 97 -6.16 8.75 -5.87
C PHE A 97 -5.71 7.39 -6.41
N LEU A 98 -6.35 6.92 -7.50
CA LEU A 98 -5.98 5.67 -8.16
C LEU A 98 -4.51 5.69 -8.61
N THR A 99 -4.10 6.71 -9.37
CA THR A 99 -2.75 6.82 -9.90
C THR A 99 -1.70 6.86 -8.78
N CYS A 100 -1.89 7.69 -7.77
CA CYS A 100 -1.00 7.77 -6.61
C CYS A 100 -0.92 6.42 -5.89
N GLY A 101 -2.06 5.77 -5.66
CA GLY A 101 -2.10 4.46 -5.02
C GLY A 101 -1.38 3.37 -5.81
N MET A 102 -1.54 3.33 -7.14
CA MET A 102 -0.84 2.37 -8.00
C MET A 102 0.67 2.57 -7.95
N ILE A 103 1.14 3.83 -7.99
CA ILE A 103 2.56 4.16 -7.88
C ILE A 103 3.11 3.75 -6.50
N THR A 104 2.35 3.99 -5.42
CA THR A 104 2.71 3.55 -4.07
C THR A 104 2.91 2.04 -4.01
N ALA A 105 1.94 1.26 -4.51
CA ALA A 105 2.03 -0.19 -4.46
C ALA A 105 3.22 -0.72 -5.29
N PHE A 106 3.42 -0.18 -6.48
CA PHE A 106 4.57 -0.55 -7.32
C PHE A 106 5.91 -0.22 -6.64
N SER A 107 6.03 0.97 -6.06
CA SER A 107 7.24 1.41 -5.36
C SER A 107 7.50 0.57 -4.10
N MET A 108 6.45 0.14 -3.39
CA MET A 108 6.54 -0.81 -2.29
C MET A 108 7.12 -2.16 -2.73
N SER A 109 6.74 -2.66 -3.91
CA SER A 109 7.35 -3.88 -4.48
C SER A 109 8.82 -3.67 -4.84
N ILE A 110 9.21 -2.50 -5.37
CA ILE A 110 10.63 -2.18 -5.61
C ILE A 110 11.41 -2.22 -4.29
N ILE A 111 10.96 -1.52 -3.25
CA ILE A 111 11.62 -1.50 -1.92
C ILE A 111 11.85 -2.94 -1.40
N ALA A 112 10.87 -3.82 -1.61
CA ALA A 112 10.90 -5.20 -1.16
C ALA A 112 11.95 -6.05 -1.88
N ASN A 113 12.22 -5.79 -3.16
CA ASN A 113 13.13 -6.59 -3.98
C ASN A 113 14.58 -6.06 -3.96
N PHE A 114 14.80 -4.81 -3.56
CA PHE A 114 16.14 -4.21 -3.50
C PHE A 114 16.59 -4.01 -2.04
N PRO A 115 17.30 -4.98 -1.44
CA PRO A 115 17.82 -4.85 -0.09
C PRO A 115 18.86 -3.73 0.02
N HIS A 116 19.07 -3.24 1.25
CA HIS A 116 19.87 -2.04 1.53
C HIS A 116 21.33 -2.19 1.08
N SER A 117 21.85 -3.41 1.06
CA SER A 117 23.24 -3.76 0.72
C SER A 117 23.55 -3.76 -0.77
N ASN A 118 22.55 -3.96 -1.64
CA ASN A 118 22.80 -4.26 -3.05
C ASN A 118 22.71 -3.01 -3.93
N VAL A 119 21.56 -2.31 -3.90
CA VAL A 119 21.32 -1.11 -4.73
C VAL A 119 20.65 -0.01 -3.91
N PHE A 120 21.44 0.62 -3.03
CA PHE A 120 20.98 1.63 -2.07
C PHE A 120 20.20 2.79 -2.73
N LEU A 121 20.70 3.29 -3.87
CA LEU A 121 20.07 4.41 -4.59
C LEU A 121 18.65 4.07 -5.04
N VAL A 122 18.44 2.90 -5.64
CA VAL A 122 17.12 2.45 -6.11
C VAL A 122 16.15 2.33 -4.95
N ARG A 123 16.59 1.74 -3.84
CA ARG A 123 15.75 1.61 -2.63
C ARG A 123 15.37 2.96 -2.05
N ILE A 124 16.30 3.91 -1.95
CA ILE A 124 16.00 5.26 -1.44
C ILE A 124 15.00 5.97 -2.34
N LEU A 125 15.23 5.99 -3.64
CA LEU A 125 14.32 6.64 -4.59
C LEU A 125 12.92 6.04 -4.50
N ALA A 126 12.82 4.70 -4.45
CA ALA A 126 11.55 4.01 -4.27
C ALA A 126 10.89 4.34 -2.92
N THR A 127 11.67 4.53 -1.86
CA THR A 127 11.16 4.94 -0.54
C THR A 127 10.56 6.35 -0.57
N TYR A 128 11.25 7.32 -1.19
CA TYR A 128 10.70 8.66 -1.38
C TYR A 128 9.43 8.64 -2.23
N ILE A 129 9.44 7.93 -3.36
CA ILE A 129 8.26 7.82 -4.24
C ILE A 129 7.08 7.23 -3.45
N THR A 130 7.29 6.11 -2.74
CA THR A 130 6.26 5.44 -1.93
C THR A 130 5.61 6.40 -0.96
N PHE A 131 6.39 7.16 -0.19
CA PHE A 131 5.82 8.06 0.81
C PHE A 131 5.16 9.30 0.19
N ILE A 132 5.74 9.90 -0.84
CA ILE A 132 5.15 11.06 -1.55
C ILE A 132 3.79 10.66 -2.13
N THR A 133 3.73 9.55 -2.86
CA THR A 133 2.48 9.11 -3.49
C THR A 133 1.48 8.58 -2.46
N SER A 134 1.93 7.99 -1.35
CA SER A 134 1.05 7.64 -0.24
C SER A 134 0.38 8.86 0.37
N VAL A 135 1.14 9.90 0.73
CA VAL A 135 0.60 11.14 1.28
C VAL A 135 -0.36 11.79 0.27
N GLY A 136 0.01 11.85 -1.01
CA GLY A 136 -0.89 12.33 -2.08
C GLY A 136 -2.21 11.56 -2.14
N ALA A 137 -2.17 10.23 -2.11
CA ALA A 137 -3.37 9.39 -2.08
C ALA A 137 -4.21 9.63 -0.81
N LEU A 138 -3.57 9.78 0.36
CA LEU A 138 -4.27 10.09 1.63
C LEU A 138 -5.05 11.40 1.57
N TYR A 139 -4.48 12.44 0.95
CA TYR A 139 -5.17 13.72 0.79
C TYR A 139 -6.32 13.61 -0.21
N CYS A 140 -6.13 12.92 -1.33
CA CYS A 140 -7.20 12.68 -2.30
C CYS A 140 -8.37 11.93 -1.65
N GLU A 141 -8.07 10.84 -0.94
CA GLU A 141 -9.07 10.03 -0.24
C GLU A 141 -9.75 10.80 0.90
N MET A 142 -9.01 11.62 1.65
CA MET A 142 -9.58 12.47 2.70
C MET A 142 -10.56 13.49 2.13
N LEU A 143 -10.18 14.19 1.06
CA LEU A 143 -11.06 15.10 0.36
C LEU A 143 -12.29 14.35 -0.17
N LEU A 144 -12.12 13.25 -0.91
CA LEU A 144 -13.24 12.43 -1.39
C LEU A 144 -14.18 12.01 -0.24
N SER A 145 -13.65 11.67 0.92
CA SER A 145 -14.43 11.32 2.11
C SER A 145 -15.33 12.45 2.61
N PHE A 146 -14.88 13.72 2.53
CA PHE A 146 -15.71 14.88 2.87
C PHE A 146 -16.82 15.11 1.84
N TRP A 147 -16.53 14.92 0.56
CA TRP A 147 -17.50 15.13 -0.51
C TRP A 147 -18.61 14.07 -0.52
N ILE A 148 -18.25 12.81 -0.23
CA ILE A 148 -19.18 11.67 -0.24
C ILE A 148 -19.85 11.48 1.13
N ARG A 149 -19.46 12.28 2.14
CA ARG A 149 -20.05 12.33 3.50
C ARG A 149 -21.60 12.22 3.52
N PRO A 150 -22.37 13.05 2.79
CA PRO A 150 -23.83 12.99 2.86
C PRO A 150 -24.46 11.75 2.22
N LEU A 151 -23.71 10.99 1.42
CA LEU A 151 -24.23 9.88 0.61
C LEU A 151 -23.93 8.50 1.21
N LEU A 152 -22.79 8.35 1.90
CA LEU A 152 -22.34 7.06 2.42
C LEU A 152 -22.29 6.97 3.95
N TYR A 153 -22.03 8.08 4.64
CA TYR A 153 -21.55 8.02 6.02
C TYR A 153 -22.67 8.19 7.02
N SER A 154 -22.96 7.12 7.76
CA SER A 154 -23.71 7.21 9.02
C SER A 154 -22.87 7.88 10.12
N SER A 155 -21.53 7.73 10.07
CA SER A 155 -20.62 8.38 11.02
C SER A 155 -20.08 9.71 10.49
N ARG A 156 -20.55 10.80 11.11
CA ARG A 156 -20.09 12.17 10.80
C ARG A 156 -18.60 12.43 11.10
N ILE A 157 -17.95 11.51 11.82
CA ILE A 157 -16.62 11.65 12.43
C ILE A 157 -15.49 11.12 11.52
N LEU A 158 -15.77 10.14 10.65
CA LEU A 158 -14.72 9.41 9.93
C LEU A 158 -13.87 10.29 8.98
N PRO A 159 -14.43 11.25 8.22
CA PRO A 159 -13.62 12.18 7.42
C PRO A 159 -12.66 13.04 8.26
N PHE A 160 -13.06 13.43 9.48
CA PHE A 160 -12.20 14.19 10.39
C PHE A 160 -11.05 13.33 10.93
N ILE A 161 -11.30 12.05 11.23
CA ILE A 161 -10.23 11.10 11.60
C ILE A 161 -9.21 10.99 10.46
N ARG A 162 -9.67 10.84 9.21
CA ARG A 162 -8.79 10.80 8.02
C ARG A 162 -7.99 12.09 7.85
N MET A 163 -8.60 13.24 8.10
CA MET A 163 -7.92 14.54 8.06
C MET A 163 -6.78 14.61 9.09
N ILE A 164 -7.05 14.25 10.35
CA ILE A 164 -6.04 14.25 11.41
C ILE A 164 -4.90 13.30 11.06
N LEU A 165 -5.21 12.07 10.60
CA LEU A 165 -4.21 11.10 10.16
C LEU A 165 -3.36 11.63 8.99
N SER A 166 -3.96 12.27 7.98
CA SER A 166 -3.22 12.85 6.85
C SER A 166 -2.26 13.95 7.29
N ILE A 167 -2.68 14.82 8.23
CA ILE A 167 -1.82 15.88 8.78
C ILE A 167 -0.64 15.26 9.56
N ILE A 168 -0.91 14.27 10.42
CA ILE A 168 0.13 13.55 11.17
C ILE A 168 1.13 12.88 10.23
N CYS A 169 0.64 12.16 9.21
CA CYS A 169 1.49 11.51 8.21
C CYS A 169 2.39 12.53 7.48
N THR A 170 1.86 13.69 7.14
CA THR A 170 2.62 14.74 6.44
C THR A 170 3.73 15.31 7.31
N PHE A 171 3.44 15.56 8.59
CA PHE A 171 4.45 16.05 9.54
C PHE A 171 5.59 15.03 9.72
N ILE A 172 5.26 13.76 9.93
CA ILE A 172 6.25 12.68 10.05
C ILE A 172 7.03 12.51 8.74
N PHE A 173 6.38 12.67 7.58
CA PHE A 173 7.04 12.60 6.29
C PHE A 173 8.06 13.73 6.08
N ILE A 174 7.75 14.95 6.51
CA ILE A 174 8.72 16.08 6.49
C ILE A 174 9.92 15.76 7.38
N ILE A 175 9.68 15.23 8.59
CA ILE A 175 10.75 14.79 9.50
C ILE A 175 11.62 13.73 8.81
N PHE A 176 11.01 12.71 8.18
CA PHE A 176 11.72 11.70 7.41
C PHE A 176 12.61 12.32 6.33
N ILE A 177 12.08 13.24 5.51
CA ILE A 177 12.87 13.91 4.46
C ILE A 177 14.09 14.60 5.06
N ILE A 178 13.91 15.38 6.13
CA ILE A 178 15.00 16.16 6.75
C ILE A 178 16.10 15.23 7.25
N PHE A 179 15.73 14.23 8.06
CA PHE A 179 16.69 13.29 8.63
C PHE A 179 17.38 12.42 7.57
N GLN A 180 16.62 11.92 6.59
CA GLN A 180 17.16 11.07 5.52
C GLN A 180 18.11 11.86 4.62
N THR A 181 17.75 13.09 4.25
CA THR A 181 18.59 13.95 3.41
C THR A 181 19.88 14.34 4.12
N ILE A 182 19.83 14.66 5.42
CA ILE A 182 21.05 14.94 6.20
C ILE A 182 21.96 13.72 6.24
N THR A 183 21.37 12.52 6.44
CA THR A 183 22.11 11.26 6.47
C THR A 183 22.84 11.03 5.15
N ILE A 184 22.16 11.21 4.01
CA ILE A 184 22.72 11.01 2.68
C ILE A 184 23.76 12.09 2.34
N ILE A 185 23.51 13.37 2.61
CA ILE A 185 24.44 14.42 2.15
C ILE A 185 25.70 14.48 3.01
N LYS A 186 25.58 14.30 4.34
CA LYS A 186 26.69 14.52 5.27
C LYS A 186 27.42 13.25 5.70
N TYR A 187 26.76 12.11 5.59
CA TYR A 187 27.24 10.84 6.17
C TYR A 187 27.15 9.68 5.17
N ASP A 188 27.13 9.96 3.86
CA ASP A 188 27.22 8.93 2.82
C ASP A 188 28.61 8.31 2.85
N ASN A 189 28.76 7.27 3.67
CA ASN A 189 29.90 6.37 3.68
C ASN A 189 29.41 5.00 4.13
N GLN A 190 28.92 4.20 3.18
CA GLN A 190 29.10 2.75 3.04
C GLN A 190 29.08 1.84 4.30
N GLU A 191 28.49 2.26 5.41
CA GLU A 191 28.37 1.40 6.57
C GLU A 191 27.28 0.36 6.31
N LYS A 192 27.70 -0.90 6.15
CA LYS A 192 26.77 -2.03 6.03
C LYS A 192 25.87 -2.17 7.26
N LEU A 193 26.33 -1.69 8.43
CA LEU A 193 25.63 -1.75 9.72
C LEU A 193 25.90 -0.46 10.49
N TRP A 194 24.88 0.38 10.66
CA TRP A 194 24.95 1.58 11.51
C TRP A 194 24.93 1.19 12.98
N THR A 195 25.90 1.68 13.75
CA THR A 195 25.98 1.47 15.20
C THR A 195 25.93 2.81 15.94
N SER A 196 25.69 2.81 17.25
CA SER A 196 25.62 4.04 18.05
C SER A 196 26.92 4.87 18.04
N ILE A 197 28.02 4.26 17.59
CA ILE A 197 29.36 4.85 17.47
C ILE A 197 29.54 5.54 16.11
N SER A 198 28.76 5.16 15.11
CA SER A 198 28.89 5.62 13.73
C SER A 198 28.60 7.13 13.59
N PRO A 199 29.43 7.87 12.82
CA PRO A 199 29.17 9.28 12.56
C PRO A 199 27.84 9.43 11.80
N GLY A 200 26.89 10.18 12.34
CA GLY A 200 25.57 10.37 11.73
C GLY A 200 24.49 9.40 12.21
N TRP A 201 24.79 8.49 13.14
CA TRP A 201 23.82 7.54 13.70
C TRP A 201 22.51 8.19 14.15
N LYS A 202 22.58 9.36 14.79
CA LYS A 202 21.38 10.10 15.25
C LYS A 202 20.43 10.44 14.10
N TYR A 203 20.97 10.79 12.93
CA TYR A 203 20.16 11.16 11.77
C TYR A 203 19.61 9.94 11.04
N HIS A 204 20.42 8.88 10.91
CA HIS A 204 19.97 7.59 10.39
C HIS A 204 18.89 6.97 11.29
N PHE A 205 19.05 7.09 12.61
CA PHE A 205 18.06 6.66 13.59
C PHE A 205 16.75 7.44 13.46
N GLY A 206 16.84 8.77 13.40
CA GLY A 206 15.67 9.63 13.23
C GLY A 206 14.90 9.33 11.95
N SER A 207 15.60 9.14 10.82
CA SER A 207 14.96 8.76 9.55
C SER A 207 14.34 7.37 9.62
N SER A 208 15.07 6.37 10.13
CA SER A 208 14.56 5.01 10.33
C SER A 208 13.30 5.02 11.20
N LEU A 209 13.34 5.62 12.40
CA LEU A 209 12.18 5.72 13.29
C LEU A 209 10.99 6.41 12.62
N SER A 210 11.24 7.49 11.87
CA SER A 210 10.19 8.20 11.14
C SER A 210 9.51 7.32 10.09
N THR A 211 10.26 6.45 9.39
CA THR A 211 9.65 5.50 8.44
C THR A 211 8.69 4.52 9.11
N TRP A 212 9.00 4.07 10.33
CA TRP A 212 8.15 3.15 11.10
C TRP A 212 6.88 3.81 11.57
N ILE A 213 7.00 5.00 12.15
CA ILE A 213 5.83 5.76 12.61
C ILE A 213 4.95 6.09 11.39
N LEU A 214 5.55 6.55 10.29
CA LEU A 214 4.82 6.86 9.06
C LEU A 214 4.09 5.63 8.50
N THR A 215 4.79 4.49 8.37
CA THR A 215 4.21 3.23 7.90
C THR A 215 3.05 2.80 8.80
N SER A 216 3.21 2.89 10.12
CA SER A 216 2.16 2.54 11.08
C SER A 216 0.93 3.46 10.94
N CYS A 217 1.14 4.77 10.79
CA CYS A 217 0.06 5.71 10.52
C CYS A 217 -0.65 5.44 9.19
N LEU A 218 0.10 5.07 8.14
CA LEU A 218 -0.48 4.65 6.84
C LEU A 218 -1.35 3.40 7.00
N LEU A 219 -0.90 2.40 7.75
CA LEU A 219 -1.70 1.19 8.02
C LEU A 219 -2.96 1.50 8.83
N ILE A 220 -2.88 2.39 9.83
CA ILE A 220 -4.06 2.87 10.56
C ILE A 220 -5.01 3.58 9.60
N TYR A 221 -4.51 4.41 8.68
CA TYR A 221 -5.35 5.04 7.67
C TYR A 221 -6.05 4.00 6.79
N ILE A 222 -5.33 3.01 6.26
CA ILE A 222 -5.90 1.92 5.45
C ILE A 222 -6.96 1.16 6.24
N SER A 223 -6.78 0.97 7.55
CA SER A 223 -7.78 0.32 8.40
C SER A 223 -9.12 1.08 8.42
N THR A 224 -9.10 2.41 8.23
CA THR A 224 -10.33 3.19 8.12
C THR A 224 -11.13 2.85 6.85
N LEU A 225 -10.49 2.32 5.80
CA LEU A 225 -11.17 1.86 4.58
C LEU A 225 -11.95 0.57 4.81
N ILE A 226 -11.56 -0.26 5.78
CA ILE A 226 -12.28 -1.50 6.15
C ILE A 226 -13.75 -1.18 6.45
N ILE A 227 -14.00 -0.07 7.13
CA ILE A 227 -15.35 0.41 7.48
C ILE A 227 -16.18 0.68 6.22
N ASP A 228 -15.57 1.29 5.20
CA ASP A 228 -16.23 1.60 3.95
C ASP A 228 -16.46 0.36 3.09
N PHE A 229 -15.52 -0.59 3.12
CA PHE A 229 -15.57 -1.81 2.32
C PHE A 229 -16.63 -2.79 2.81
N ARG A 230 -16.98 -2.77 4.10
CA ARG A 230 -18.10 -3.55 4.66
C ARG A 230 -19.45 -3.20 4.02
N ARG A 231 -19.56 -2.05 3.36
CA ARG A 231 -20.81 -1.57 2.73
C ARG A 231 -20.88 -1.84 1.22
N ILE A 232 -19.81 -2.38 0.63
CA ILE A 232 -19.75 -2.64 -0.82
C ILE A 232 -20.30 -4.04 -1.11
N LYS A 233 -21.24 -4.13 -2.07
CA LYS A 233 -21.72 -5.39 -2.63
C LYS A 233 -21.36 -5.42 -4.12
N ILE A 234 -20.66 -6.47 -4.56
CA ILE A 234 -20.38 -6.70 -5.98
C ILE A 234 -21.39 -7.72 -6.50
N ILE A 235 -22.11 -7.34 -7.56
CA ILE A 235 -22.94 -8.26 -8.33
C ILE A 235 -22.02 -8.90 -9.36
N SER A 236 -22.01 -10.24 -9.43
CA SER A 236 -21.18 -10.97 -10.38
C SER A 236 -21.48 -10.55 -11.83
N PRO A 237 -20.47 -10.42 -12.71
CA PRO A 237 -20.69 -10.09 -14.11
C PRO A 237 -21.56 -11.16 -14.76
N LYS A 238 -22.49 -10.74 -15.64
CA LYS A 238 -23.29 -11.67 -16.44
C LYS A 238 -22.36 -12.32 -17.48
N ILE A 239 -22.26 -13.65 -17.46
CA ILE A 239 -21.53 -14.42 -18.45
C ILE A 239 -22.53 -14.82 -19.54
N TYR A 240 -22.31 -14.37 -20.77
CA TYR A 240 -23.06 -14.84 -21.93
C TYR A 240 -22.21 -15.90 -22.64
N LEU A 241 -22.78 -17.08 -22.83
CA LEU A 241 -22.16 -18.15 -23.63
C LEU A 241 -22.69 -18.02 -25.05
N THR A 242 -21.81 -17.78 -26.02
CA THR A 242 -22.16 -17.86 -27.44
C THR A 242 -22.12 -19.32 -27.86
N THR A 243 -23.29 -19.94 -28.08
CA THR A 243 -23.43 -21.36 -28.46
C THR A 243 -23.43 -21.60 -29.97
N ASP A 244 -23.33 -20.55 -30.78
CA ASP A 244 -23.43 -20.61 -32.26
C ASP A 244 -22.44 -21.61 -32.89
N ILE A 245 -21.30 -21.88 -32.24
CA ILE A 245 -20.28 -22.83 -32.72
C ILE A 245 -20.68 -24.30 -32.45
N ILE A 246 -21.48 -24.56 -31.41
CA ILE A 246 -21.90 -25.91 -31.04
C ILE A 246 -23.04 -26.39 -31.94
N ASP A 247 -23.98 -25.51 -32.27
CA ASP A 247 -25.12 -25.86 -33.12
C ASP A 247 -24.70 -26.13 -34.57
N ASP A 248 -23.74 -25.37 -35.11
CA ASP A 248 -23.18 -25.65 -36.44
C ASP A 248 -22.43 -26.99 -36.49
N GLN A 249 -21.68 -27.36 -35.44
CA GLN A 249 -20.99 -28.65 -35.39
C GLN A 249 -21.95 -29.83 -35.17
N MET A 250 -23.04 -29.66 -34.43
CA MET A 250 -24.08 -30.69 -34.30
C MET A 250 -24.86 -30.87 -35.60
N ASN A 251 -25.23 -29.78 -36.27
CA ASN A 251 -25.90 -29.84 -37.57
C ASN A 251 -25.03 -30.46 -38.66
N HIS A 252 -23.71 -30.16 -38.66
CA HIS A 252 -22.78 -30.80 -39.57
C HIS A 252 -22.59 -32.29 -39.27
N ARG A 253 -22.66 -32.74 -38.01
CA ARG A 253 -22.58 -34.17 -37.67
C ARG A 253 -23.85 -34.95 -38.01
N LEU A 254 -25.02 -34.31 -37.93
CA LEU A 254 -26.31 -34.92 -38.29
C LEU A 254 -26.52 -35.03 -39.80
N SER A 255 -25.86 -34.20 -40.63
CA SER A 255 -25.93 -34.29 -42.09
C SER A 255 -25.02 -35.35 -42.71
N PHE A 256 -24.07 -35.91 -41.95
CA PHE A 256 -23.20 -37.02 -42.39
C PHE A 256 -23.66 -38.41 -41.89
N SER A 257 -24.79 -38.51 -41.18
CA SER A 257 -25.33 -39.76 -40.63
C SER A 257 -26.64 -40.24 -41.27
N ILE A 258 -26.98 -39.71 -42.46
CA ILE A 258 -28.05 -40.19 -43.35
C ILE A 258 -27.40 -40.78 -44.60
#